data_AF-A0A7J4QAL9-F1
#
_entry.id   AF-A0A7J4QAL9-F1
#
_cell.length_a   1.000
_cell.length_b   1.000
_cell.length_c   1.000
_cell.angle_alpha   90.00
_cell.angle_beta   90.00
_cell.angle_gamma   90.00
#
_symmetry.space_group_name_H-M   'P 1'
#
loop_
_entity.id
_entity.type
_entity.pdbx_description
1 polymer ?
#
loop_
_entity_poly.entity_id
_entity_poly.type
_entity_poly.pdbx_seq_one_letter_code
_entity_poly.pdbx_strand_id
1 'polypeptide(L)'
;MKQITAIIAMLAILSSMASALTCSIDAKSEVRAGEELYFAYTISSEAGSGVIYIPEISCQSNMPSSALEKSLGRADAKGKISGRYSMGTVNAVIKSQECTARIGITAPAEAACEKKIMIRADPEIDIRLTACSNNACTTKRSSFVKGSAVYLQAPSKVSASATASIAFPDKIIKTIALPGSFIATQSGEYMIEYTATKPGYKETKGTASIFVIEQAYTVPYADFSSKAGQAVVRPVFREPSALAAPAAAKATAKKSTFRGLLSRITGYFAMIF
;
A
#
# COMPACT_ATOMS: atom_id res chain seq x y z
N MET A 1 24.21 51.48 48.73
CA MET A 1 23.14 51.12 47.77
C MET A 1 23.58 51.13 46.30
N LYS A 2 24.33 52.12 45.79
CA LYS A 2 24.75 52.18 44.37
C LYS A 2 25.61 51.00 43.84
N GLN A 3 26.38 50.33 44.69
CA GLN A 3 27.19 49.16 44.25
C GLN A 3 26.37 47.88 44.07
N ILE A 4 25.25 47.71 44.79
CA ILE A 4 24.42 46.50 44.72
C ILE A 4 23.65 46.47 43.39
N THR A 5 23.17 47.62 42.91
CA THR A 5 22.50 47.75 41.60
C THR A 5 23.42 47.47 40.42
N ALA A 6 24.71 47.82 40.50
CA ALA A 6 25.68 47.50 39.44
C ALA A 6 25.95 45.99 39.33
N ILE A 7 26.01 45.28 40.46
CA ILE A 7 26.23 43.84 40.49
C ILE A 7 25.00 43.08 39.93
N ILE A 8 23.78 43.51 40.28
CA ILE A 8 22.54 42.91 39.75
C ILE A 8 22.42 43.15 38.24
N ALA A 9 22.77 44.34 37.74
CA ALA A 9 22.77 44.64 36.31
C ALA A 9 23.83 43.82 35.54
N MET A 10 25.00 43.58 36.13
CA MET A 10 26.05 42.75 35.51
C MET A 10 25.69 41.26 35.48
N LEU A 11 25.02 40.75 36.52
CA LEU A 11 24.57 39.35 36.59
C LEU A 11 23.46 39.05 35.57
N ALA A 12 22.61 40.04 35.27
CA ALA A 12 21.56 39.92 34.23
C ALA A 12 22.12 39.84 32.80
N ILE A 13 23.35 40.32 32.56
CA ILE A 13 23.99 40.27 31.23
C ILE A 13 24.67 38.90 31.01
N LEU A 14 25.18 38.26 32.07
CA LEU A 14 25.85 36.95 32.01
C LEU A 14 24.89 35.77 31.74
N SER A 15 23.59 35.92 32.01
CA SER A 15 22.58 34.88 31.72
C SER A 15 22.20 34.77 30.23
N SER A 16 22.71 35.64 29.35
CA SER A 16 22.34 35.69 27.93
C SER A 16 23.17 34.79 27.01
N MET A 17 24.19 34.10 27.52
CA MET A 17 25.01 33.15 26.75
C MET A 17 24.46 31.73 26.82
N ALA A 18 23.14 31.59 26.79
CA ALA A 18 22.54 30.30 26.45
C ALA A 18 22.88 30.05 24.98
N SER A 19 23.83 29.16 24.72
CA SER A 19 24.27 28.80 23.39
C SER A 19 23.07 28.29 22.60
N ALA A 20 22.55 29.12 21.71
CA ALA A 20 21.36 28.80 20.94
C ALA A 20 21.71 27.68 19.95
N LEU A 21 21.39 26.44 20.30
CA LEU A 21 21.35 25.34 19.35
C LEU A 21 20.33 25.71 18.28
N THR A 22 20.79 25.81 17.03
CA THR A 22 19.90 26.03 15.90
C THR A 22 19.99 24.81 14.99
N CYS A 23 18.86 24.41 14.43
CA CYS A 23 18.80 23.34 13.45
C CYS A 23 18.01 23.82 12.22
N SER A 24 18.50 23.47 11.04
CA SER A 24 17.77 23.60 9.79
C SER A 24 17.64 22.24 9.10
N ILE A 25 16.47 22.01 8.50
CA ILE A 25 16.17 20.86 7.66
C ILE A 25 15.95 21.38 6.24
N ASP A 26 16.70 20.82 5.29
CA ASP A 26 16.45 20.99 3.87
C ASP A 26 15.89 19.70 3.27
N ALA A 27 14.72 19.82 2.66
CA ALA A 27 13.95 18.70 2.13
C ALA A 27 13.05 19.22 1.02
N LYS A 28 12.79 18.39 0.02
CA LYS A 28 11.72 18.65 -0.96
C LYS A 28 10.38 18.73 -0.21
N SER A 29 9.57 19.73 -0.56
CA SER A 29 8.22 19.87 -0.01
C SER A 29 7.25 18.82 -0.55
N GLU A 30 7.53 18.28 -1.73
CA GLU A 30 6.72 17.28 -2.42
C GLU A 30 7.61 16.15 -2.97
N VAL A 31 7.17 14.90 -2.80
CA VAL A 31 7.83 13.70 -3.31
C VAL A 31 6.79 12.79 -3.98
N ARG A 32 7.13 12.23 -5.15
CA ARG A 32 6.27 11.33 -5.94
C ARG A 32 6.75 9.89 -5.91
N ALA A 33 5.92 8.97 -6.41
CA ALA A 33 6.32 7.58 -6.60
C ALA A 33 7.58 7.49 -7.50
N GLY A 34 8.53 6.65 -7.11
CA GLY A 34 9.83 6.50 -7.75
C GLY A 34 10.91 7.46 -7.24
N GLU A 35 10.56 8.53 -6.52
CA GLU A 35 11.54 9.43 -5.93
C GLU A 35 12.02 8.94 -4.56
N GLU A 36 13.25 9.31 -4.20
CA GLU A 36 13.83 9.05 -2.89
C GLU A 36 13.29 10.05 -1.85
N LEU A 37 12.82 9.54 -0.72
CA LEU A 37 12.36 10.32 0.43
C LEU A 37 13.52 10.51 1.41
N TYR A 38 14.15 11.68 1.34
CA TYR A 38 15.31 12.04 2.16
C TYR A 38 15.25 13.51 2.57
N PHE A 39 16.04 13.88 3.57
CA PHE A 39 16.33 15.27 3.90
C PHE A 39 17.79 15.46 4.31
N ALA A 40 18.32 16.64 4.04
CA ALA A 40 19.59 17.12 4.57
C ALA A 40 19.33 17.97 5.80
N TYR A 41 20.27 17.98 6.74
CA TYR A 41 20.15 18.78 7.95
C TYR A 41 21.47 19.47 8.28
N THR A 42 21.36 20.59 9.01
CA THR A 42 22.49 21.27 9.63
C THR A 42 22.12 21.68 11.04
N ILE A 43 22.90 21.23 12.01
CA ILE A 43 22.81 21.64 13.41
C ILE A 43 23.99 22.59 13.66
N SER A 44 23.73 23.78 14.18
CA SER A 44 24.76 24.71 14.64
C SER A 44 24.79 24.72 16.17
N SER A 45 25.97 24.47 16.72
CA SER A 45 26.29 24.50 18.15
C SER A 45 27.59 25.27 18.38
N GLU A 46 28.01 25.38 19.63
CA GLU A 46 29.37 25.87 19.92
C GLU A 46 30.41 24.92 19.32
N ALA A 47 31.55 25.48 18.90
CA ALA A 47 32.65 24.72 18.32
C ALA A 47 33.19 23.69 19.31
N GLY A 48 33.37 22.45 18.85
CA GLY A 48 33.91 21.35 19.67
C GLY A 48 32.90 20.63 20.59
N SER A 49 31.68 21.15 20.73
CA SER A 49 30.63 20.51 21.51
C SER A 49 30.11 19.24 20.82
N GLY A 50 29.91 18.19 21.61
CA GLY A 50 29.25 16.96 21.16
C GLY A 50 27.73 17.14 21.20
N VAL A 51 27.05 16.73 20.13
CA VAL A 51 25.59 16.80 20.02
C VAL A 51 25.05 15.39 19.76
N ILE A 52 24.09 14.96 20.57
CA ILE A 52 23.39 13.68 20.37
C ILE A 52 22.04 13.98 19.73
N TYR A 53 21.81 13.41 18.56
CA TYR A 53 20.60 13.68 17.79
C TYR A 53 20.04 12.42 17.12
N ILE A 54 18.77 12.48 16.72
CA ILE A 54 18.01 11.39 16.13
C ILE A 54 17.33 11.94 14.87
N PRO A 55 17.83 11.61 13.67
CA PRO A 55 17.12 11.90 12.44
C PRO A 55 16.00 10.89 12.21
N GLU A 56 14.81 11.37 11.84
CA GLU A 56 13.69 10.51 11.52
C GLU A 56 12.76 11.12 10.46
N ILE A 57 12.06 10.26 9.72
CA ILE A 57 10.90 10.63 8.91
C ILE A 57 9.73 9.81 9.43
N SER A 58 8.67 10.49 9.86
CA SER A 58 7.44 9.87 10.32
C SER A 58 6.30 10.16 9.35
N CYS A 59 5.51 9.15 8.97
CA CYS A 59 4.38 9.28 8.05
C CYS A 59 3.13 8.66 8.69
N GLN A 60 1.94 9.19 8.35
CA GLN A 60 0.69 8.80 9.03
C GLN A 60 0.26 7.34 8.80
N SER A 61 0.62 6.69 7.68
CA SER A 61 0.12 5.34 7.39
C SER A 61 0.96 4.53 6.38
N ASN A 62 1.00 3.20 6.61
CA ASN A 62 1.49 2.13 5.70
C ASN A 62 2.94 2.25 5.19
N MET A 63 3.77 3.12 5.77
CA MET A 63 5.19 3.15 5.47
C MET A 63 5.96 2.35 6.52
N PRO A 64 6.93 1.50 6.13
CA PRO A 64 7.81 0.87 7.09
C PRO A 64 8.52 1.97 7.89
N SER A 65 8.38 1.97 9.21
CA SER A 65 9.18 2.84 10.06
C SER A 65 10.64 2.36 9.98
N SER A 66 11.56 3.25 9.66
CA SER A 66 12.98 2.96 9.82
C SER A 66 13.29 2.73 11.31
N ALA A 67 14.31 1.91 11.59
CA ALA A 67 14.81 1.79 12.95
C ALA A 67 15.35 3.17 13.41
N LEU A 68 14.97 3.60 14.61
CA LEU A 68 15.48 4.83 15.20
C LEU A 68 16.97 4.65 15.51
N GLU A 69 17.82 5.35 14.76
CA GLU A 69 19.26 5.33 14.98
C GLU A 69 19.69 6.63 15.68
N LYS A 70 20.25 6.48 16.89
CA LYS A 70 20.84 7.61 17.62
C LYS A 70 22.22 7.88 17.03
N SER A 71 22.45 9.12 16.61
CA SER A 71 23.72 9.57 16.06
C SER A 71 24.42 10.51 17.04
N LEU A 72 25.72 10.29 17.21
CA LEU A 72 26.60 11.21 17.93
C LEU A 72 27.40 12.01 16.89
N GLY A 73 27.14 13.31 16.81
CA GLY A 73 27.90 14.23 15.97
C GLY A 73 28.79 15.13 16.82
N ARG A 74 29.93 15.53 16.26
CA ARG A 74 30.80 16.54 16.85
C ARG A 74 30.87 17.73 15.91
N ALA A 75 30.61 18.92 16.44
CA ALA A 75 30.62 20.12 15.64
C ALA A 75 32.00 20.40 15.05
N ASP A 76 32.03 20.81 13.79
CA ASP A 76 33.26 21.22 13.12
C ASP A 76 33.86 22.51 13.74
N ALA A 77 34.97 23.00 13.18
CA ALA A 77 35.60 24.23 13.63
C ALA A 77 34.70 25.48 13.52
N LYS A 78 33.62 25.40 12.74
CA LYS A 78 32.60 26.46 12.57
C LYS A 78 31.37 26.22 13.43
N GLY A 79 31.39 25.20 14.30
CA GLY A 79 30.25 24.86 15.14
C GLY A 79 29.13 24.16 14.38
N LYS A 80 29.39 23.49 13.26
CA LYS A 80 28.34 22.87 12.43
C LYS A 80 28.45 21.35 12.37
N ILE A 81 27.30 20.69 12.37
CA ILE A 81 27.11 19.27 12.10
C ILE A 81 26.12 19.17 10.95
N SER A 82 26.54 18.59 9.83
CA SER A 82 25.68 18.39 8.67
C SER A 82 25.61 16.92 8.30
N GLY A 83 24.46 16.51 7.76
CA GLY A 83 24.27 15.14 7.30
C GLY A 83 23.06 15.01 6.41
N ARG A 84 22.80 13.77 6.00
CA ARG A 84 21.66 13.39 5.17
C ARG A 84 21.03 12.15 5.76
N TYR A 85 19.71 12.15 5.88
CA TYR A 85 18.92 11.00 6.28
C TYR A 85 18.00 10.59 5.14
N SER A 86 17.95 9.29 4.82
CA SER A 86 17.12 8.73 3.76
C SER A 86 16.29 7.57 4.29
N MET A 87 15.00 7.57 3.99
CA MET A 87 14.10 6.47 4.31
C MET A 87 13.95 5.48 3.13
N GLY A 88 14.43 5.85 1.94
CA GLY A 88 14.36 5.03 0.72
C GLY A 88 13.42 5.60 -0.34
N THR A 89 13.05 4.76 -1.31
CA THR A 89 12.23 5.16 -2.47
C THR A 89 10.74 5.03 -2.19
N VAL A 90 9.95 6.03 -2.58
CA VAL A 90 8.49 5.99 -2.51
C VAL A 90 7.97 4.99 -3.55
N ASN A 91 7.42 3.86 -3.12
CA ASN A 91 6.78 2.90 -4.01
C ASN A 91 5.39 3.38 -4.48
N ALA A 92 4.88 2.81 -5.58
CA ALA A 92 3.56 3.14 -6.12
C ALA A 92 2.37 2.62 -5.27
N VAL A 93 2.63 1.85 -4.21
CA VAL A 93 1.60 1.32 -3.30
C VAL A 93 1.26 2.34 -2.21
N ILE A 94 2.19 3.24 -1.88
CA ILE A 94 1.99 4.31 -0.90
C ILE A 94 0.91 5.27 -1.40
N LYS A 95 -0.01 5.62 -0.52
CA LYS A 95 -1.05 6.62 -0.76
C LYS A 95 -0.52 8.03 -0.47
N SER A 96 -1.18 9.04 -1.05
CA SER A 96 -0.87 10.43 -0.73
C SER A 96 -1.03 10.69 0.76
N GLN A 97 0.02 11.22 1.39
CA GLN A 97 0.04 11.48 2.83
C GLN A 97 1.09 12.54 3.19
N GLU A 98 0.89 13.15 4.35
CA GLU A 98 1.89 14.04 4.95
C GLU A 98 2.87 13.22 5.80
N CYS A 99 4.16 13.52 5.62
CA CYS A 99 5.24 13.04 6.45
C CYS A 99 5.95 14.22 7.14
N THR A 100 6.59 13.94 8.27
CA THR A 100 7.36 14.91 9.04
C THR A 100 8.80 14.43 9.11
N ALA A 101 9.70 15.17 8.47
CA ALA A 101 11.13 15.04 8.70
C ALA A 101 11.49 15.76 9.99
N ARG A 102 12.19 15.09 10.89
CA ARG A 102 12.53 15.61 12.22
C ARG A 102 13.98 15.29 12.57
N ILE A 103 14.66 16.24 13.20
CA ILE A 103 15.87 15.98 13.97
C ILE A 103 15.52 16.27 15.42
N GLY A 104 15.50 15.23 16.26
CA GLY A 104 15.42 15.38 17.71
C GLY A 104 16.81 15.48 18.30
N ILE A 105 17.15 16.60 18.94
CA ILE A 105 18.39 16.79 19.70
C ILE A 105 18.11 16.45 21.16
N THR A 106 18.89 15.53 21.72
CA THR A 106 18.72 15.01 23.09
C THR A 106 19.81 15.51 24.05
N ALA A 107 20.94 15.97 23.53
CA ALA A 107 22.02 16.59 24.29
C ALA A 107 22.81 17.56 23.41
N PRO A 108 23.34 18.68 23.94
CA PRO A 108 23.39 19.05 25.37
C PRO A 108 22.11 19.70 25.93
N ALA A 109 21.20 20.14 25.06
CA ALA A 109 19.88 20.61 25.44
C ALA A 109 18.83 20.00 24.51
N GLU A 110 17.63 19.75 25.04
CA GLU A 110 16.54 19.20 24.25
C GLU A 110 16.02 20.25 23.26
N ALA A 111 16.05 19.90 21.98
CA ALA A 111 15.54 20.73 20.90
C ALA A 111 15.05 19.85 19.76
N ALA A 112 14.17 20.38 18.92
CA ALA A 112 13.75 19.69 17.70
C ALA A 112 13.52 20.69 16.58
N CYS A 113 13.80 20.25 15.36
CA CYS A 113 13.44 20.94 14.13
C CYS A 113 12.65 19.97 13.28
N GLU A 114 11.61 20.49 12.63
CA GLU A 114 10.67 19.69 11.85
C GLU A 114 10.40 20.35 10.51
N LYS A 115 10.21 19.54 9.47
CA LYS A 115 9.77 19.99 8.16
C LYS A 115 8.77 19.00 7.59
N LYS A 116 7.63 19.51 7.12
CA LYS A 116 6.60 18.70 6.48
C LYS A 116 7.00 18.38 5.03
N ILE A 117 6.76 17.14 4.63
CA ILE A 117 6.99 16.62 3.29
C ILE A 117 5.68 15.98 2.82
N MET A 118 5.18 16.38 1.67
CA MET A 118 3.97 15.82 1.08
C MET A 118 4.32 14.71 0.10
N ILE A 119 3.88 13.49 0.38
CA ILE A 119 3.91 12.43 -0.62
C ILE A 119 2.68 12.58 -1.52
N ARG A 120 2.89 12.76 -2.83
CA ARG A 120 1.80 12.71 -3.82
C ARG A 120 1.87 11.41 -4.59
N ALA A 121 0.94 10.53 -4.27
CA ALA A 121 0.66 9.36 -5.08
C ALA A 121 -0.26 9.72 -6.25
N ASP A 122 -0.11 9.01 -7.36
CA ASP A 122 -1.05 9.11 -8.46
C ASP A 122 -2.44 8.62 -7.99
N PRO A 123 -3.53 9.32 -8.36
CA PRO A 123 -4.88 8.90 -8.01
C PRO A 123 -5.19 7.50 -8.55
N GLU A 124 -5.95 6.72 -7.78
CA GLU A 124 -6.42 5.39 -8.18
C GLU A 124 -7.70 5.49 -9.01
N ILE A 125 -7.82 4.65 -10.04
CA ILE A 125 -9.05 4.53 -10.83
C ILE A 125 -10.01 3.61 -10.07
N ASP A 126 -11.13 4.13 -9.57
CA ASP A 126 -12.20 3.32 -8.99
C ASP A 126 -13.03 2.69 -10.11
N ILE A 127 -12.74 1.42 -10.38
CA ILE A 127 -13.37 0.65 -11.45
C ILE A 127 -13.75 -0.73 -10.94
N ARG A 128 -15.00 -1.14 -11.24
CA ARG A 128 -15.53 -2.45 -10.88
C ARG A 128 -16.14 -3.11 -12.10
N LEU A 129 -15.60 -4.27 -12.48
CA LEU A 129 -16.13 -5.03 -13.59
C LEU A 129 -17.57 -5.50 -13.28
N THR A 130 -18.46 -5.33 -14.24
CA THR A 130 -19.84 -5.79 -14.18
C THR A 130 -20.13 -6.62 -15.42
N ALA A 131 -20.65 -7.84 -15.21
CA ALA A 131 -21.15 -8.69 -16.27
C ALA A 131 -22.67 -8.54 -16.42
N CYS A 132 -23.14 -8.50 -17.66
CA CYS A 132 -24.51 -8.17 -18.00
C CYS A 132 -25.05 -9.05 -19.13
N SER A 133 -26.36 -9.29 -19.12
CA SER A 133 -27.05 -10.07 -20.15
C SER A 133 -27.48 -9.26 -21.37
N ASN A 134 -27.24 -7.94 -21.38
CA ASN A 134 -27.55 -7.06 -22.49
C ASN A 134 -26.47 -5.99 -22.69
N ASN A 135 -26.41 -5.42 -23.89
CA ASN A 135 -25.38 -4.46 -24.29
C ASN A 135 -25.40 -3.16 -23.46
N ALA A 136 -26.60 -2.70 -23.08
CA ALA A 136 -26.76 -1.51 -22.23
C ALA A 136 -26.38 -1.75 -20.76
N CYS A 137 -26.09 -3.00 -20.38
CA CYS A 137 -25.77 -3.42 -19.02
C CYS A 137 -26.80 -3.00 -17.96
N THR A 138 -28.08 -2.97 -18.34
CA THR A 138 -29.19 -2.69 -17.42
C THR A 138 -29.55 -3.90 -16.56
N THR A 139 -29.17 -5.10 -16.99
CA THR A 139 -29.42 -6.36 -16.27
C THR A 139 -28.11 -7.05 -15.92
N LYS A 140 -27.64 -6.83 -14.68
CA LYS A 140 -26.44 -7.46 -14.13
C LYS A 140 -26.71 -8.93 -13.84
N ARG A 141 -25.80 -9.82 -14.23
CA ARG A 141 -25.86 -11.25 -13.90
C ARG A 141 -24.48 -11.80 -13.58
N SER A 142 -24.44 -12.75 -12.65
CA SER A 142 -23.26 -13.56 -12.35
C SER A 142 -23.32 -14.94 -13.02
N SER A 143 -24.49 -15.36 -13.52
CA SER A 143 -24.71 -16.64 -14.19
C SER A 143 -25.32 -16.46 -15.58
N PHE A 144 -24.78 -17.18 -16.57
CA PHE A 144 -25.16 -17.10 -17.96
C PHE A 144 -25.45 -18.51 -18.53
N VAL A 145 -26.27 -18.58 -19.58
CA VAL A 145 -26.51 -19.85 -20.29
C VAL A 145 -25.48 -19.98 -21.41
N LYS A 146 -24.95 -21.18 -21.62
CA LYS A 146 -24.05 -21.50 -22.72
C LYS A 146 -24.62 -21.04 -24.06
N GLY A 147 -23.77 -20.50 -24.92
CA GLY A 147 -24.13 -19.86 -26.18
C GLY A 147 -24.64 -18.43 -26.05
N SER A 148 -24.87 -17.92 -24.84
CA SER A 148 -25.29 -16.53 -24.63
C SER A 148 -24.14 -15.55 -24.76
N ALA A 149 -24.45 -14.34 -25.23
CA ALA A 149 -23.53 -13.21 -25.14
C ALA A 149 -23.41 -12.71 -23.70
N VAL A 150 -22.18 -12.52 -23.26
CA VAL A 150 -21.83 -11.88 -21.99
C VAL A 150 -21.27 -10.50 -22.31
N TYR A 151 -21.90 -9.46 -21.78
CA TYR A 151 -21.45 -8.09 -21.94
C TYR A 151 -20.69 -7.66 -20.67
N LEU A 152 -19.48 -7.15 -20.85
CA LEU A 152 -18.62 -6.68 -19.77
C LEU A 152 -18.52 -5.16 -19.84
N GLN A 153 -18.85 -4.51 -18.73
CA GLN A 153 -18.64 -3.09 -18.53
C GLN A 153 -17.81 -2.85 -17.28
N ALA A 154 -17.07 -1.75 -17.27
CA ALA A 154 -16.25 -1.35 -16.14
C ALA A 154 -16.47 0.15 -15.89
N PRO A 155 -17.63 0.51 -15.30
CA PRO A 155 -17.96 1.89 -15.04
C PRO A 155 -16.91 2.52 -14.11
N SER A 156 -16.51 3.74 -14.45
CA SER A 156 -15.55 4.55 -13.71
C SER A 156 -16.01 6.00 -13.76
N LYS A 157 -15.75 6.76 -12.70
CA LYS A 157 -15.96 8.23 -12.67
C LYS A 157 -15.01 8.97 -13.62
N VAL A 158 -13.95 8.29 -14.04
CA VAL A 158 -12.87 8.83 -14.85
C VAL A 158 -12.80 8.03 -16.15
N SER A 159 -12.82 8.72 -17.30
CA SER A 159 -12.61 8.08 -18.60
C SER A 159 -11.20 7.49 -18.66
N ALA A 160 -11.11 6.16 -18.67
CA ALA A 160 -9.90 5.35 -18.66
C ALA A 160 -10.02 4.25 -19.71
N SER A 161 -8.89 3.81 -20.25
CA SER A 161 -8.84 2.63 -21.11
C SER A 161 -8.84 1.39 -20.24
N ALA A 162 -9.65 0.39 -20.56
CA ALA A 162 -9.69 -0.85 -19.80
C ALA A 162 -9.72 -2.07 -20.73
N THR A 163 -9.06 -3.14 -20.28
CA THR A 163 -9.02 -4.44 -20.96
C THR A 163 -9.37 -5.54 -19.98
N ALA A 164 -9.98 -6.61 -20.48
CA ALA A 164 -10.30 -7.81 -19.72
C ALA A 164 -9.67 -9.04 -20.39
N SER A 165 -8.95 -9.84 -19.60
CA SER A 165 -8.45 -11.16 -19.95
C SER A 165 -9.37 -12.21 -19.32
N ILE A 166 -10.01 -13.00 -20.16
CA ILE A 166 -11.01 -13.99 -19.78
C ILE A 166 -10.36 -15.37 -19.90
N ALA A 167 -10.22 -16.08 -18.77
CA ALA A 167 -9.82 -17.47 -18.73
C ALA A 167 -11.06 -18.36 -18.82
N PHE A 168 -11.15 -19.14 -19.89
CA PHE A 168 -12.21 -20.09 -20.17
C PHE A 168 -11.98 -21.38 -19.36
N PRO A 169 -13.02 -22.25 -19.19
CA PRO A 169 -12.89 -23.52 -18.46
C PRO A 169 -11.79 -24.45 -19.02
N ASP A 170 -11.54 -24.39 -20.34
CA ASP A 170 -10.46 -25.10 -21.02
C ASP A 170 -9.07 -24.45 -20.88
N LYS A 171 -8.96 -23.38 -20.08
CA LYS A 171 -7.76 -22.56 -19.85
C LYS A 171 -7.30 -21.72 -21.05
N ILE A 172 -8.09 -21.64 -22.13
CA ILE A 172 -7.82 -20.66 -23.18
C ILE A 172 -8.07 -19.27 -22.60
N ILE A 173 -7.16 -18.33 -22.89
CA ILE A 173 -7.29 -16.94 -22.45
C ILE A 173 -7.64 -16.08 -23.66
N LYS A 174 -8.69 -15.26 -23.54
CA LYS A 174 -9.06 -14.26 -24.55
C LYS A 174 -9.07 -12.87 -23.95
N THR A 175 -8.40 -11.93 -24.61
CA THR A 175 -8.38 -10.53 -24.20
C THR A 175 -9.35 -9.71 -25.04
N ILE A 176 -10.12 -8.83 -24.41
CA ILE A 176 -11.03 -7.88 -25.05
C ILE A 176 -10.89 -6.48 -24.45
N ALA A 177 -11.17 -5.44 -25.24
CA ALA A 177 -11.31 -4.08 -24.73
C ALA A 177 -12.66 -3.89 -24.01
N LEU A 178 -12.72 -2.97 -23.04
CA LEU A 178 -13.92 -2.64 -22.29
C LEU A 178 -14.44 -1.24 -22.66
N PRO A 179 -15.77 -1.05 -22.78
CA PRO A 179 -16.81 -2.07 -22.74
C PRO A 179 -16.70 -3.05 -23.93
N GLY A 180 -17.04 -4.32 -23.69
CA GLY A 180 -16.88 -5.39 -24.68
C GLY A 180 -17.81 -6.57 -24.44
N SER A 181 -17.79 -7.55 -25.35
CA SER A 181 -18.59 -8.77 -25.19
C SER A 181 -17.89 -10.00 -25.75
N PHE A 182 -18.35 -11.17 -25.30
CA PHE A 182 -17.96 -12.46 -25.84
C PHE A 182 -19.12 -13.46 -25.75
N ILE A 183 -19.05 -14.55 -26.50
CA ILE A 183 -20.01 -15.65 -26.43
C ILE A 183 -19.46 -16.73 -25.50
N ALA A 184 -20.24 -17.14 -24.51
CA ALA A 184 -19.87 -18.18 -23.56
C ALA A 184 -20.06 -19.58 -24.17
N THR A 185 -19.04 -20.13 -24.82
CA THR A 185 -19.14 -21.39 -25.57
C THR A 185 -19.07 -22.66 -24.71
N GLN A 186 -18.63 -22.57 -23.47
CA GLN A 186 -18.44 -23.71 -22.56
C GLN A 186 -19.18 -23.46 -21.25
N SER A 187 -19.71 -24.52 -20.63
CA SER A 187 -20.19 -24.45 -19.25
C SER A 187 -19.02 -24.49 -18.27
N GLY A 188 -19.10 -23.74 -17.18
CA GLY A 188 -18.08 -23.71 -16.14
C GLY A 188 -17.91 -22.32 -15.54
N GLU A 189 -16.89 -22.17 -14.69
CA GLU A 189 -16.48 -20.89 -14.15
C GLU A 189 -15.52 -20.19 -15.12
N TYR A 190 -15.78 -18.92 -15.39
CA TYR A 190 -14.91 -18.05 -16.16
C TYR A 190 -14.26 -17.06 -15.20
N MET A 191 -12.94 -17.03 -15.15
CA MET A 191 -12.20 -16.02 -14.39
C MET A 191 -11.87 -14.85 -15.29
N ILE A 192 -12.18 -13.65 -14.85
CA ILE A 192 -11.98 -12.43 -15.63
C ILE A 192 -11.03 -11.52 -14.83
N GLU A 193 -9.84 -11.32 -15.37
CA GLU A 193 -8.90 -10.32 -14.88
C GLU A 193 -9.06 -9.07 -15.71
N TYR A 194 -9.11 -7.90 -15.09
CA TYR A 194 -9.20 -6.64 -15.81
C TYR A 194 -8.12 -5.67 -15.37
N THR A 195 -7.64 -4.88 -16.32
CA THR A 195 -6.65 -3.82 -16.10
C THR A 195 -7.16 -2.52 -16.71
N ALA A 196 -7.13 -1.45 -15.92
CA ALA A 196 -7.51 -0.11 -16.34
C ALA A 196 -6.33 0.86 -16.22
N THR A 197 -6.09 1.64 -17.27
CA THR A 197 -4.99 2.59 -17.36
C THR A 197 -5.47 3.96 -17.80
N LYS A 198 -4.85 4.99 -17.23
CA LYS A 198 -5.02 6.39 -17.64
C LYS A 198 -3.73 7.16 -17.32
N PRO A 199 -3.23 8.01 -18.23
CA PRO A 199 -2.09 8.87 -17.94
C PRO A 199 -2.32 9.72 -16.68
N GLY A 200 -1.35 9.71 -15.76
CA GLY A 200 -1.42 10.44 -14.47
C GLY A 200 -2.28 9.76 -13.40
N TYR A 201 -2.66 8.49 -13.60
CA TYR A 201 -3.35 7.67 -12.62
C TYR A 201 -2.57 6.37 -12.42
N LYS A 202 -2.73 5.79 -11.23
CA LYS A 202 -2.23 4.45 -10.95
C LYS A 202 -3.03 3.41 -11.74
N GLU A 203 -2.31 2.43 -12.30
CA GLU A 203 -2.91 1.27 -12.96
C GLU A 203 -3.74 0.47 -11.94
N THR A 204 -5.02 0.25 -12.26
CA THR A 204 -5.92 -0.54 -11.42
C THR A 204 -6.12 -1.92 -12.02
N LYS A 205 -5.92 -2.96 -11.21
CA LYS A 205 -6.21 -4.35 -11.57
C LYS A 205 -7.32 -4.91 -10.68
N GLY A 206 -8.11 -5.82 -11.21
CA GLY A 206 -9.06 -6.57 -10.41
C GLY A 206 -9.46 -7.87 -11.07
N THR A 207 -10.21 -8.67 -10.33
CA THR A 207 -10.69 -9.98 -10.77
C THR A 207 -12.19 -10.09 -10.52
N ALA A 208 -12.89 -10.78 -11.40
CA ALA A 208 -14.27 -11.20 -11.22
C ALA A 208 -14.43 -12.64 -11.72
N SER A 209 -15.48 -13.32 -11.28
CA SER A 209 -15.88 -14.59 -11.88
C SER A 209 -17.36 -14.59 -12.26
N ILE A 210 -17.67 -15.36 -13.30
CA ILE A 210 -19.04 -15.64 -13.72
C ILE A 210 -19.18 -17.14 -13.94
N PHE A 211 -20.40 -17.65 -13.82
CA PHE A 211 -20.72 -19.04 -14.07
C PHE A 211 -21.52 -19.17 -15.35
N VAL A 212 -21.19 -20.18 -16.15
CA VAL A 212 -21.92 -20.54 -17.36
C VAL A 212 -22.52 -21.92 -17.17
N ILE A 213 -23.84 -22.04 -17.35
CA ILE A 213 -24.59 -23.28 -17.21
C ILE A 213 -25.12 -23.75 -18.57
N GLU A 214 -25.29 -25.05 -18.77
CA GLU A 214 -25.76 -25.63 -20.04
C GLU A 214 -27.18 -25.14 -20.41
N GLN A 215 -28.10 -25.10 -19.44
CA GLN A 215 -29.47 -24.65 -19.65
C GLN A 215 -29.98 -23.87 -18.44
N ALA A 216 -30.86 -22.89 -18.67
CA ALA A 216 -31.55 -22.22 -17.58
C ALA A 216 -32.44 -23.25 -16.85
N TYR A 217 -32.18 -23.46 -15.56
CA TYR A 217 -33.08 -24.26 -14.74
C TYR A 217 -34.32 -23.43 -14.41
N THR A 218 -35.41 -23.66 -15.14
CA THR A 218 -36.72 -23.18 -14.70
C THR A 218 -37.12 -24.06 -13.53
N VAL A 219 -37.06 -23.51 -12.32
CA VAL A 219 -37.69 -24.17 -11.16
C VAL A 219 -39.18 -24.25 -11.52
N PRO A 220 -39.76 -25.44 -11.75
CA PRO A 220 -41.19 -25.53 -11.94
C PRO A 220 -41.81 -24.96 -10.67
N TYR A 221 -42.53 -23.85 -10.81
CA TYR A 221 -43.32 -23.31 -9.71
C TYR A 221 -44.42 -24.35 -9.50
N ALA A 222 -44.15 -25.34 -8.64
CA ALA A 222 -45.18 -26.23 -8.17
C ALA A 222 -46.20 -25.29 -7.55
N ASP A 223 -47.39 -25.28 -8.16
CA ASP A 223 -48.50 -24.45 -7.75
C ASP A 223 -48.77 -24.77 -6.28
N PHE A 224 -48.20 -23.97 -5.36
CA PHE A 224 -48.57 -23.96 -3.96
C PHE A 224 -49.94 -23.30 -3.89
N SER A 225 -50.91 -23.92 -4.56
CA SER A 225 -52.33 -23.67 -4.47
C SER A 225 -52.71 -23.97 -3.03
N SER A 226 -52.58 -22.92 -2.21
CA SER A 226 -53.55 -22.47 -1.22
C SER A 226 -54.68 -23.44 -0.86
N LYS A 227 -54.36 -24.61 -0.32
CA LYS A 227 -55.19 -25.13 0.76
C LYS A 227 -54.87 -24.28 1.98
N ALA A 228 -55.80 -23.36 2.27
CA ALA A 228 -55.83 -22.53 3.46
C ALA A 228 -55.71 -23.42 4.72
N GLY A 229 -54.48 -23.64 5.12
CA GLY A 229 -54.10 -24.16 6.41
C GLY A 229 -52.79 -23.48 6.72
N GLN A 230 -52.75 -22.70 7.79
CA GLN A 230 -51.56 -22.01 8.30
C GLN A 230 -50.46 -23.04 8.63
N ALA A 231 -49.77 -23.56 7.62
CA ALA A 231 -48.47 -24.16 7.84
C ALA A 231 -47.49 -23.00 7.94
N VAL A 232 -47.17 -22.61 9.18
CA VAL A 232 -46.00 -21.79 9.46
C VAL A 232 -44.80 -22.62 9.02
N VAL A 233 -44.40 -22.48 7.76
CA VAL A 233 -43.13 -23.02 7.27
C VAL A 233 -42.05 -22.17 7.90
N ARG A 234 -41.65 -22.52 9.12
CA ARG A 234 -40.38 -22.07 9.67
C ARG A 234 -39.32 -22.64 8.72
N PRO A 235 -38.49 -21.81 8.07
CA PRO A 235 -37.32 -22.34 7.40
C PRO A 235 -36.53 -23.09 8.46
N VAL A 236 -36.48 -24.42 8.34
CA VAL A 236 -35.55 -25.22 9.13
C VAL A 236 -34.20 -24.92 8.53
N PHE A 237 -33.61 -23.82 9.01
CA PHE A 237 -32.19 -23.57 8.86
C PHE A 237 -31.53 -24.67 9.68
N ARG A 238 -31.31 -25.83 9.06
CA ARG A 238 -30.36 -26.80 9.60
C ARG A 238 -29.04 -26.06 9.57
N GLU A 239 -28.60 -25.61 10.74
CA GLU A 239 -27.20 -25.30 10.94
C GLU A 239 -26.41 -26.43 10.28
N PRO A 240 -25.44 -26.12 9.40
CA PRO A 240 -24.55 -27.15 8.89
C PRO A 240 -23.98 -27.84 10.13
N SER A 241 -24.40 -29.09 10.35
CA SER A 241 -23.83 -29.94 11.39
C SER A 241 -22.34 -29.82 11.24
N ALA A 242 -21.69 -29.33 12.30
CA ALA A 242 -20.26 -29.15 12.36
C ALA A 242 -19.61 -30.38 11.73
N LEU A 243 -19.12 -30.22 10.50
CA LEU A 243 -18.30 -31.23 9.87
C LEU A 243 -17.16 -31.42 10.86
N ALA A 244 -17.10 -32.61 11.43
CA ALA A 244 -16.07 -33.00 12.38
C ALA A 244 -14.73 -32.51 11.84
N ALA A 245 -14.10 -31.61 12.60
CA ALA A 245 -12.77 -31.13 12.26
C ALA A 245 -11.89 -32.36 12.05
N PRO A 246 -11.21 -32.49 10.89
CA PRO A 246 -10.28 -33.58 10.69
C PRO A 246 -9.27 -33.54 11.83
N ALA A 247 -9.17 -34.66 12.55
CA ALA A 247 -8.24 -34.83 13.64
C ALA A 247 -6.86 -34.33 13.21
N ALA A 248 -6.33 -33.36 13.97
CA ALA A 248 -5.02 -32.79 13.72
C ALA A 248 -3.98 -33.91 13.63
N ALA A 249 -3.57 -34.22 12.39
CA ALA A 249 -2.43 -35.08 12.14
C ALA A 249 -1.21 -34.38 12.72
N LYS A 250 -0.68 -34.94 13.82
CA LYS A 250 0.60 -34.52 14.40
C LYS A 250 1.68 -34.65 13.33
N ALA A 251 2.02 -33.53 12.69
CA ALA A 251 3.18 -33.42 11.83
C ALA A 251 4.43 -33.55 12.70
N THR A 252 4.98 -34.75 12.79
CA THR A 252 6.33 -34.98 13.29
C THR A 252 7.31 -34.29 12.36
N ALA A 253 7.85 -33.14 12.79
CA ALA A 253 8.92 -32.43 12.13
C ALA A 253 10.18 -33.33 12.10
N LYS A 254 10.41 -34.00 10.96
CA LYS A 254 11.65 -34.70 10.70
C LYS A 254 12.71 -33.64 10.37
N LYS A 255 13.58 -33.40 11.35
CA LYS A 255 14.74 -32.51 11.28
C LYS A 255 15.68 -33.01 10.17
N SER A 256 15.51 -32.50 8.95
CA SER A 256 16.38 -32.77 7.81
C SER A 256 17.59 -31.84 7.90
N THR A 257 18.70 -32.41 8.33
CA THR A 257 20.03 -31.80 8.36
C THR A 257 20.49 -31.53 6.93
N PHE A 258 20.18 -30.35 6.38
CA PHE A 258 20.74 -29.90 5.09
C PHE A 258 22.16 -29.36 5.35
N ARG A 259 23.10 -30.29 5.54
CA ARG A 259 24.54 -30.01 5.52
C ARG A 259 25.04 -30.25 4.11
N GLY A 260 25.56 -29.19 3.50
CA GLY A 260 26.54 -29.28 2.42
C GLY A 260 25.96 -29.15 1.02
N LEU A 261 26.09 -27.96 0.44
CA LEU A 261 26.61 -27.79 -0.91
C LEU A 261 27.11 -26.34 -1.09
N LEU A 262 28.18 -26.01 -0.37
CA LEU A 262 29.08 -24.92 -0.75
C LEU A 262 30.15 -25.54 -1.65
N SER A 263 29.96 -25.46 -2.96
CA SER A 263 31.04 -25.72 -3.91
C SER A 263 30.71 -25.11 -5.27
N ARG A 264 31.50 -24.09 -5.63
CA ARG A 264 31.88 -23.70 -7.00
C ARG A 264 30.80 -23.07 -7.87
N ILE A 265 30.71 -21.75 -7.81
CA ILE A 265 30.55 -20.92 -9.03
C ILE A 265 31.63 -19.84 -8.98
N THR A 266 32.83 -20.22 -9.38
CA THR A 266 33.88 -19.31 -9.84
C THR A 266 33.96 -19.45 -11.35
N GLY A 267 33.92 -18.32 -12.05
CA GLY A 267 34.29 -18.23 -13.46
C GLY A 267 33.09 -18.01 -14.38
N TYR A 268 32.91 -16.77 -14.82
CA TYR A 268 33.15 -16.38 -16.22
C TYR A 268 32.92 -14.87 -16.34
N PHE A 269 34.02 -14.13 -16.18
CA PHE A 269 34.15 -12.75 -16.67
C PHE A 269 34.94 -12.86 -17.96
N ALA A 270 34.27 -12.74 -19.10
CA ALA A 270 34.87 -12.54 -20.41
C ALA A 270 33.97 -11.52 -21.13
N MET A 271 34.40 -10.26 -21.17
CA MET A 271 34.80 -9.58 -22.41
C MET A 271 33.80 -9.79 -23.54
N ILE A 272 33.04 -8.74 -23.85
CA ILE A 272 32.67 -8.32 -25.21
C ILE A 272 32.10 -6.90 -25.10
N PHE A 273 32.82 -5.97 -25.75
CA PHE A 273 32.44 -4.65 -26.31
C PHE A 273 31.59 -3.67 -25.48
#